data_AF-A0A9N8J800-F1
#
_entry.id   AF-A0A9N8J800-F1
#
_cell.length_a   1.000
_cell.length_b   1.000
_cell.length_c   1.000
_cell.angle_alpha   90.00
_cell.angle_beta   90.00
_cell.angle_gamma   90.00
#
_symmetry.space_group_name_H-M   'P 1'
#
loop_
_entity.id
_entity.type
_entity.pdbx_description
1 polymer ?
#
loop_
_entity_poly.entity_id
_entity_poly.type
_entity_poly.pdbx_seq_one_letter_code
_entity_poly.pdbx_strand_id
1 'polypeptide(L)'
;MKKEILIWILRITASIILLQTLFFKFSGAEESVYIFSTLGVEPYGRIGSAIAELIAAVLILMPKTTWLGALGAAGIMIGAVLSHLFVLGIEVQNDGGLLFALAVITLLCSLGLLYFNKNKLFNLLN
;
A
#
# COMPACT_ATOMS: atom_id res chain seq x y z
N MET A 1 2.50 10.78 24.18
CA MET A 1 1.29 9.94 24.20
C MET A 1 0.41 10.12 22.97
N LYS A 2 -0.20 11.29 22.71
CA LYS A 2 -1.08 11.49 21.53
C LYS A 2 -0.40 11.19 20.18
N LYS A 3 0.85 11.61 20.01
CA LYS A 3 1.66 11.32 18.80
C LYS A 3 1.93 9.83 18.60
N GLU A 4 2.29 9.10 19.66
CA GLU A 4 2.55 7.66 19.59
C GLU A 4 1.30 6.87 19.22
N ILE A 5 0.14 7.25 19.78
CA ILE A 5 -1.15 6.67 19.43
C ILE A 5 -1.45 6.90 17.94
N LEU A 6 -1.29 8.13 17.46
CA LEU A 6 -1.49 8.45 16.04
C LEU A 6 -0.57 7.62 15.13
N ILE A 7 0.72 7.49 15.46
CA ILE A 7 1.66 6.67 14.69
C ILE A 7 1.19 5.22 14.64
N TRP A 8 0.76 4.64 15.76
CA TRP A 8 0.25 3.27 15.77
C TRP A 8 -1.04 3.10 14.96
N ILE A 9 -1.95 4.08 15.00
CA ILE A 9 -3.15 4.08 14.15
C ILE A 9 -2.73 3.99 12.67
N LEU A 10 -1.84 4.88 12.22
CA LEU A 10 -1.37 4.88 10.82
C LEU A 10 -0.72 3.55 10.42
N ARG A 11 0.06 2.94 11.32
CA ARG A 11 0.73 1.65 11.08
C ARG A 11 -0.27 0.53 10.94
N ILE A 12 -1.19 0.41 11.89
CA ILE A 12 -2.18 -0.66 11.89
C ILE A 12 -3.14 -0.50 10.70
N THR A 13 -3.61 0.72 10.41
CA THR A 13 -4.47 0.98 9.25
C THR A 13 -3.78 0.59 7.94
N ALA A 14 -2.56 1.07 7.69
CA ALA A 14 -1.83 0.72 6.46
C ALA A 14 -1.56 -0.79 6.36
N SER A 15 -1.08 -1.42 7.43
CA SER A 15 -0.77 -2.85 7.43
C SER A 15 -2.02 -3.72 7.26
N ILE A 16 -3.16 -3.38 7.89
CA ILE A 16 -4.40 -4.13 7.71
C ILE A 16 -4.87 -4.07 6.26
N ILE A 17 -4.89 -2.88 5.66
CA ILE A 17 -5.33 -2.73 4.27
C ILE A 17 -4.42 -3.51 3.32
N LEU A 18 -3.09 -3.38 3.47
CA LEU A 18 -2.13 -4.13 2.67
C LEU A 18 -2.34 -5.65 2.84
N LEU A 19 -2.44 -6.16 4.07
CA LEU A 19 -2.61 -7.59 4.32
C LEU A 19 -3.95 -8.12 3.79
N GLN A 20 -5.01 -7.32 3.86
CA GLN A 20 -6.31 -7.67 3.29
C GLN A 20 -6.23 -7.81 1.77
N THR A 21 -5.55 -6.89 1.07
CA THR A 21 -5.43 -6.96 -0.40
C THR A 21 -4.60 -8.16 -0.86
N LEU A 22 -3.66 -8.65 -0.04
CA LEU A 22 -2.88 -9.85 -0.35
C LEU A 22 -3.74 -11.09 -0.56
N PHE A 23 -4.82 -11.26 0.20
CA PHE A 23 -5.70 -12.42 0.05
C PHE A 23 -6.23 -12.52 -1.38
N PHE A 24 -6.76 -11.42 -1.92
CA PHE A 24 -7.29 -11.35 -3.28
C PHE A 24 -6.18 -11.56 -4.33
N LYS A 25 -5.01 -10.96 -4.11
CA LYS A 25 -3.88 -11.10 -5.04
C LYS A 25 -3.31 -12.51 -5.06
N PHE A 26 -3.08 -13.16 -3.93
CA PHE A 26 -2.50 -14.50 -3.90
C PHE A 26 -3.50 -15.60 -4.25
N SER A 27 -4.78 -15.44 -3.91
CA SER A 27 -5.83 -16.37 -4.33
C SER A 27 -6.14 -16.31 -5.82
N GLY A 28 -5.73 -15.23 -6.51
CA GLY A 28 -6.09 -15.02 -7.91
C GLY A 28 -7.58 -14.72 -8.07
N ALA A 29 -8.17 -13.98 -7.13
CA ALA A 29 -9.56 -13.55 -7.22
C ALA A 29 -9.82 -12.85 -8.56
N GLU A 30 -11.01 -13.06 -9.15
CA GLU A 30 -11.35 -12.59 -10.50
C GLU A 30 -11.14 -11.08 -10.66
N GLU A 31 -11.53 -10.29 -9.66
CA GLU A 31 -11.31 -8.84 -9.64
C GLU A 31 -9.82 -8.47 -9.69
N SER A 32 -8.98 -9.19 -8.93
CA SER A 32 -7.54 -8.97 -8.94
C SER A 32 -6.92 -9.33 -10.29
N VAL A 33 -7.29 -10.49 -10.86
CA VAL A 33 -6.83 -10.92 -12.19
C VAL A 33 -7.27 -9.91 -13.25
N TYR A 34 -8.51 -9.41 -13.17
CA TYR A 34 -9.04 -8.38 -14.07
C TYR A 34 -8.21 -7.09 -14.03
N ILE A 35 -7.89 -6.58 -12.84
CA ILE A 35 -7.10 -5.35 -12.67
C ILE A 35 -5.73 -5.51 -13.33
N PHE A 36 -4.99 -6.56 -12.98
CA PHE A 36 -3.63 -6.73 -13.50
C PHE A 36 -3.59 -7.13 -14.98
N SER A 37 -4.64 -7.80 -15.49
CA SER A 37 -4.79 -8.08 -16.92
C SER A 37 -5.08 -6.79 -17.70
N THR A 38 -5.96 -5.94 -17.18
CA THR A 38 -6.25 -4.61 -17.78
C THR A 38 -5.00 -3.73 -17.81
N LEU A 39 -4.13 -3.82 -16.81
CA LEU A 39 -2.85 -3.13 -16.77
C LEU A 39 -1.76 -3.79 -17.66
N GLY A 40 -2.03 -4.95 -18.26
CA GLY A 40 -1.09 -5.67 -19.12
C GLY A 40 0.11 -6.28 -18.40
N VAL A 41 0.02 -6.48 -17.08
CA VAL A 41 1.13 -6.96 -16.24
C VAL A 41 0.81 -8.26 -15.49
N GLU A 42 -0.34 -8.89 -15.73
CA GLU A 42 -0.67 -10.21 -15.20
C GLU A 42 0.24 -11.30 -15.77
N PRO A 43 0.69 -12.31 -14.99
CA PRO A 43 0.51 -12.48 -13.54
C PRO A 43 1.62 -11.84 -12.69
N TYR A 44 2.72 -11.42 -13.32
CA TYR A 44 3.94 -11.00 -12.63
C TYR A 44 3.74 -9.72 -11.81
N GLY A 45 2.97 -8.76 -12.33
CA GLY A 45 2.59 -7.54 -11.61
C GLY A 45 1.74 -7.84 -10.38
N ARG A 46 0.79 -8.77 -10.48
CA ARG A 46 -0.06 -9.18 -9.36
C ARG A 46 0.75 -9.84 -8.26
N ILE A 47 1.50 -10.89 -8.59
CA ILE A 47 2.30 -11.64 -7.63
C ILE A 47 3.47 -10.80 -7.08
N GLY A 48 4.15 -10.06 -7.95
CA GLY A 48 5.25 -9.18 -7.57
C GLY A 48 4.80 -8.07 -6.62
N SER A 49 3.69 -7.39 -6.92
CA SER A 49 3.14 -6.38 -6.02
C SER A 49 2.65 -7.00 -4.70
N ALA A 50 2.05 -8.18 -4.72
CA ALA A 50 1.63 -8.87 -3.49
C ALA A 50 2.82 -9.20 -2.58
N ILE A 51 3.93 -9.69 -3.12
CA ILE A 51 5.15 -9.95 -2.34
C ILE A 51 5.70 -8.63 -1.77
N ALA A 52 5.76 -7.57 -2.59
CA ALA A 52 6.24 -6.27 -2.14
C ALA A 52 5.36 -5.65 -1.05
N GLU A 53 4.04 -5.78 -1.17
CA GLU A 53 3.06 -5.33 -0.17
C GLU A 53 3.17 -6.10 1.14
N LEU A 54 3.40 -7.42 1.08
CA LEU A 54 3.64 -8.24 2.26
C LEU A 54 4.89 -7.78 3.02
N ILE A 55 5.99 -7.58 2.30
CA ILE A 55 7.23 -7.05 2.88
C ILE A 55 6.97 -5.68 3.51
N ALA A 56 6.30 -4.77 2.79
CA ALA A 56 5.98 -3.45 3.30
C ALA A 56 5.13 -3.51 4.58
N ALA A 57 4.08 -4.34 4.61
CA ALA A 57 3.21 -4.51 5.76
C ALA A 57 3.97 -5.00 7.00
N VAL A 58 4.85 -6.00 6.85
CA VAL A 58 5.69 -6.53 7.94
C VAL A 58 6.66 -5.46 8.45
N LEU A 59 7.33 -4.74 7.55
CA LEU A 59 8.26 -3.67 7.91
C LEU A 59 7.55 -2.51 8.62
N ILE A 60 6.32 -2.15 8.22
CA ILE A 60 5.51 -1.13 8.90
C ILE A 60 5.24 -1.52 10.36
N LEU A 61 4.94 -2.79 10.65
CA LEU A 61 4.63 -3.29 11.99
C LEU A 61 5.84 -3.35 12.94
N MET A 62 7.06 -3.27 12.41
CA MET A 62 8.30 -3.23 13.21
C MET A 62 8.79 -1.77 13.42
N PRO A 63 8.78 -1.21 14.65
CA PRO A 63 9.03 0.24 14.87
C PRO A 63 10.39 0.75 14.37
N LYS A 64 11.38 -0.15 14.28
CA LYS A 64 12.73 0.15 13.80
C LYS A 64 12.77 0.31 12.28
N THR A 65 11.94 -0.43 11.54
CA THR A 65 11.94 -0.50 10.07
C THR A 65 10.69 0.13 9.43
N THR A 66 9.80 0.74 10.22
CA THR A 66 8.58 1.39 9.71
C THR A 66 8.82 2.35 8.54
N TRP A 67 9.94 3.06 8.54
CA TRP A 67 10.26 4.00 7.46
C TRP A 67 10.52 3.31 6.12
N LEU A 68 11.17 2.12 6.12
CA LEU A 68 11.39 1.30 4.93
C LEU A 68 10.06 0.76 4.40
N GLY A 69 9.24 0.21 5.30
CA GLY A 69 7.93 -0.31 4.94
C GLY A 69 7.01 0.78 4.39
N ALA A 70 6.99 1.95 5.03
CA ALA A 70 6.20 3.09 4.57
C ALA A 70 6.69 3.66 3.23
N LEU A 71 8.00 3.65 2.97
CA LEU A 71 8.55 4.05 1.67
C LEU A 71 8.11 3.09 0.55
N GLY A 72 8.22 1.78 0.80
CA GLY A 72 7.77 0.74 -0.13
C GLY A 72 6.27 0.82 -0.38
N ALA A 73 5.46 0.91 0.69
CA ALA A 73 4.01 1.05 0.58
C ALA A 73 3.60 2.32 -0.18
N ALA A 74 4.25 3.47 0.08
CA ALA A 74 3.97 4.69 -0.67
C ALA A 74 4.26 4.53 -2.16
N GLY A 75 5.39 3.93 -2.54
CA GLY A 75 5.72 3.67 -3.95
C GLY A 75 4.68 2.78 -4.65
N ILE A 76 4.26 1.69 -4.01
CA ILE A 76 3.24 0.77 -4.55
C ILE A 76 1.89 1.48 -4.66
N MET A 77 1.45 2.20 -3.62
CA MET A 77 0.16 2.89 -3.62
C MET A 77 0.12 4.07 -4.60
N ILE A 78 1.24 4.75 -4.85
CA ILE A 78 1.33 5.74 -5.94
C ILE A 78 1.04 5.06 -7.27
N GLY A 79 1.67 3.91 -7.56
CA GLY A 79 1.39 3.12 -8.77
C GLY A 79 -0.08 2.72 -8.88
N ALA A 80 -0.69 2.26 -7.78
CA ALA A 80 -2.11 1.89 -7.74
C ALA A 80 -3.03 3.10 -8.01
N VAL A 81 -2.81 4.23 -7.33
CA VAL A 81 -3.59 5.46 -7.51
C VAL A 81 -3.47 5.97 -8.95
N LEU A 82 -2.26 6.02 -9.51
CA LEU A 82 -2.07 6.45 -10.90
C LEU A 82 -2.76 5.49 -11.88
N SER A 83 -2.71 4.18 -11.62
CA SER A 83 -3.41 3.18 -12.44
C SER A 83 -4.93 3.40 -12.44
N HIS A 84 -5.52 3.75 -11.29
CA HIS A 84 -6.94 4.13 -11.21
C HIS A 84 -7.25 5.43 -11.96
N LEU A 85 -6.41 6.46 -11.83
CA LEU A 85 -6.65 7.76 -12.46
C LEU A 85 -6.51 7.73 -13.99
N PHE A 86 -5.62 6.88 -14.52
CA PHE A 86 -5.29 6.90 -15.95
C PHE A 86 -5.78 5.69 -16.75
N VAL A 87 -6.03 4.54 -16.11
CA VAL A 87 -6.32 3.28 -16.83
C VAL A 87 -7.60 2.61 -16.35
N LEU A 88 -7.75 2.39 -15.05
CA LEU A 88 -8.84 1.55 -14.51
C LEU A 88 -10.14 2.33 -14.29
N GLY A 89 -10.05 3.63 -13.97
CA GLY A 89 -11.15 4.41 -13.42
C GLY A 89 -11.22 4.32 -11.90
N ILE A 90 -12.08 5.16 -11.29
CA ILE A 90 -12.28 5.19 -9.83
C ILE A 90 -13.00 3.92 -9.35
N GLU A 91 -14.03 3.50 -10.09
CA GLU A 91 -14.82 2.31 -9.81
C GLU A 91 -14.38 1.17 -10.72
N VAL A 92 -14.14 0.00 -10.12
CA VAL A 92 -13.72 -1.23 -10.82
C VAL A 92 -14.70 -2.33 -10.46
N GLN A 93 -15.23 -3.05 -11.45
CA GLN A 93 -16.14 -4.18 -11.22
C GLN A 93 -17.36 -3.85 -10.32
N ASN A 94 -17.86 -2.62 -10.38
CA ASN A 94 -18.94 -2.10 -9.53
C ASN A 94 -18.63 -2.10 -8.01
N ASP A 95 -17.36 -1.92 -7.63
CA ASP A 95 -16.91 -1.83 -6.23
C ASP A 95 -17.27 -0.50 -5.54
N GLY A 96 -17.92 0.43 -6.24
CA GLY A 96 -18.27 1.76 -5.73
C GLY A 96 -17.06 2.64 -5.39
N GLY A 97 -15.87 2.34 -5.92
CA GLY A 97 -14.63 3.07 -5.67
C GLY A 97 -13.88 2.64 -4.39
N LEU A 98 -14.23 1.47 -3.84
CA LEU A 98 -13.60 0.91 -2.65
C LEU A 98 -12.08 0.76 -2.82
N LEU A 99 -11.62 0.14 -3.91
CA LEU A 99 -10.19 -0.13 -4.12
C LEU A 99 -9.39 1.17 -4.27
N PHE A 100 -9.94 2.15 -4.97
CA PHE A 100 -9.33 3.48 -5.07
C PHE A 100 -9.22 4.16 -3.70
N ALA A 101 -10.29 4.13 -2.90
CA ALA A 101 -10.29 4.70 -1.56
C ALA A 101 -9.26 4.02 -0.65
N LEU A 102 -9.18 2.68 -0.67
CA LEU A 102 -8.18 1.92 0.09
C LEU A 102 -6.74 2.28 -0.32
N ALA A 103 -6.48 2.44 -1.61
CA ALA A 103 -5.18 2.86 -2.12
C ALA A 103 -4.80 4.27 -1.61
N VAL A 104 -5.74 5.23 -1.67
CA VAL A 104 -5.53 6.60 -1.18
C VAL A 104 -5.31 6.63 0.34
N ILE A 105 -6.13 5.91 1.12
CA ILE A 105 -5.98 5.84 2.58
C ILE A 105 -4.62 5.27 2.96
N THR A 106 -4.21 4.18 2.30
CA THR A 106 -2.92 3.53 2.55
C THR A 106 -1.75 4.44 2.15
N LEU A 107 -1.88 5.18 1.04
CA LEU A 107 -0.89 6.17 0.63
C LEU A 107 -0.75 7.29 1.68
N LEU A 108 -1.86 7.87 2.13
CA LEU A 108 -1.85 8.93 3.14
C LEU A 108 -1.27 8.43 4.47
N CYS A 109 -1.61 7.21 4.89
CA CYS A 109 -1.01 6.60 6.08
C CYS A 109 0.50 6.44 5.91
N SER A 110 0.95 5.92 4.77
CA SER A 110 2.37 5.72 4.46
C SER A 110 3.15 7.04 4.43
N LEU A 111 2.59 8.08 3.80
CA LEU A 111 3.18 9.43 3.79
C LEU A 111 3.25 10.03 5.20
N GLY A 112 2.21 9.84 6.01
CA GLY A 112 2.20 10.24 7.42
C GLY A 112 3.31 9.56 8.22
N LEU A 113 3.52 8.26 8.01
CA LEU A 113 4.60 7.51 8.65
C LEU A 113 5.99 7.98 8.22
N LEU A 114 6.18 8.26 6.93
CA LEU A 114 7.43 8.85 6.43
C LEU A 114 7.69 10.22 7.07
N TYR A 115 6.68 11.06 7.18
CA TYR A 115 6.79 12.37 7.83
C TYR A 115 7.21 12.25 9.31
N PHE A 116 6.61 11.31 10.06
CA PHE A 116 6.97 11.11 11.46
C PHE A 116 8.33 10.43 11.67
N ASN A 117 8.81 9.67 10.68
CA ASN A 117 10.09 8.98 10.73
C ASN A 117 11.23 9.69 9.99
N LYS A 118 11.00 10.90 9.45
CA LYS A 118 11.97 11.65 8.62
C LYS A 118 13.36 11.80 9.25
N ASN A 119 13.45 11.97 10.58
CA ASN A 119 14.75 12.09 11.25
C ASN A 119 15.60 10.82 11.11
N LYS A 120 14.97 9.63 11.11
CA LYS A 120 15.70 8.37 10.88
C LYS A 120 16.18 8.26 9.43
N LEU A 121 15.43 8.82 8.48
CA LEU A 121 15.80 8.86 7.07
C LEU A 121 16.99 9.81 6.85
N PHE A 122 16.93 11.02 7.39
CA PHE A 122 18.01 12.00 7.27
C PHE A 122 19.31 11.53 7.93
N ASN A 123 19.23 10.87 9.08
CA ASN A 123 20.42 10.31 9.75
C ASN A 123 21.07 9.14 9.00
N LEU A 124 20.40 8.54 8.00
CA LEU A 124 20.98 7.49 7.16
C LEU A 124 21.66 8.06 5.90
N LEU A 125 21.24 9.27 5.48
CA LEU A 125 21.72 9.92 4.26
C LEU A 125 22.87 10.90 4.51
N ASN A 126 23.12 11.26 5.78
CA ASN A 126 24.27 12.04 6.24
C ASN A 126 25.30 11.12 6.92
#